data_AF-L8J714-F1
#
_entry.id   AF-L8J714-F1
#
_cell.length_a   1.000
_cell.length_b   1.000
_cell.length_c   1.000
_cell.angle_alpha   90.00
_cell.angle_beta   90.00
_cell.angle_gamma   90.00
#
_symmetry.space_group_name_H-M   'P 1'
#
loop_
_entity.id
_entity.type
_entity.pdbx_description
1 polymer ?
#
loop_
_entity_poly.entity_id
_entity_poly.type
_entity_poly.pdbx_seq_one_letter_code
_entity_poly.pdbx_strand_id
1 'polypeptide(L)'
;MADAHVHSDETDFTFVDFIKGLFSPEADIGLLLVKAMEATDPEGMHPERADYILNTRVPLLALYRCFLSDEQEEFAEKLDEALKSHEDWWSNDASDPEGWISLELVAVLALAYMNKGWTVPVESDYIPQWLVTGKYL
;
A
#
# COMPACT_ATOMS: atom_id res chain seq x y z
N MET A 1 -5.29 16.11 -12.09
CA MET A 1 -4.46 15.56 -11.01
C MET A 1 -5.06 15.78 -9.62
N ALA A 2 -5.68 16.93 -9.33
CA ALA A 2 -6.09 17.32 -7.97
C ALA A 2 -7.18 16.50 -7.24
N ASP A 3 -7.90 15.56 -7.88
CA ASP A 3 -9.04 14.88 -7.22
C ASP A 3 -9.05 13.34 -7.38
N ALA A 4 -7.97 12.73 -7.91
CA ALA A 4 -7.94 11.28 -8.14
C ALA A 4 -8.06 10.45 -6.83
N HIS A 5 -7.60 11.03 -5.72
CA HIS A 5 -7.72 10.47 -4.36
C HIS A 5 -9.10 10.76 -3.71
N VAL A 6 -9.90 11.68 -4.27
CA VAL A 6 -11.15 12.19 -3.65
C VAL A 6 -12.39 11.40 -4.11
N HIS A 7 -12.33 10.75 -5.27
CA HIS A 7 -13.43 9.94 -5.80
C HIS A 7 -13.34 8.50 -5.30
N SER A 8 -14.32 8.05 -4.51
CA SER A 8 -14.42 6.65 -4.09
C SER A 8 -15.15 5.81 -5.14
N ASP A 9 -14.54 4.72 -5.61
CA ASP A 9 -15.15 3.72 -6.47
C ASP A 9 -15.00 2.29 -5.92
N GLU A 10 -15.28 1.28 -6.75
CA GLU A 10 -15.17 -0.14 -6.38
C GLU A 10 -13.78 -0.52 -5.87
N THR A 11 -12.72 0.10 -6.38
CA THR A 11 -11.34 -0.10 -5.92
C THR A 11 -11.19 0.28 -4.45
N ASP A 12 -11.76 1.42 -4.05
CA ASP A 12 -11.66 1.89 -2.68
C ASP A 12 -12.51 1.06 -1.73
N PHE A 13 -13.72 0.67 -2.16
CA PHE A 13 -14.60 -0.16 -1.33
C PHE A 13 -14.02 -1.56 -1.08
N THR A 14 -13.48 -2.20 -2.12
CA THR A 14 -12.84 -3.52 -1.98
C THR A 14 -11.56 -3.44 -1.15
N PHE A 15 -10.76 -2.39 -1.31
CA PHE A 15 -9.60 -2.14 -0.45
C PHE A 15 -10.00 -1.92 1.01
N VAL A 16 -11.03 -1.12 1.29
CA VAL A 16 -11.53 -0.89 2.66
C VAL A 16 -12.03 -2.18 3.29
N ASP A 17 -12.76 -3.01 2.53
CA ASP A 17 -13.20 -4.31 3.02
C ASP A 17 -12.03 -5.24 3.31
N PHE A 18 -10.98 -5.24 2.48
CA PHE A 18 -9.74 -5.94 2.74
C PHE A 18 -9.05 -5.47 4.04
N ILE A 19 -8.87 -4.15 4.21
CA ILE A 19 -8.24 -3.60 5.41
C ILE A 19 -9.06 -3.92 6.67
N LYS A 20 -10.39 -3.84 6.61
CA LYS A 20 -11.26 -4.26 7.72
C LYS A 20 -11.11 -5.75 8.02
N GLY A 21 -10.98 -6.57 6.98
CA GLY A 21 -10.75 -8.00 7.08
C GLY A 21 -9.46 -8.36 7.83
N LEU A 22 -8.38 -7.57 7.67
CA LEU A 22 -7.11 -7.80 8.39
C LEU A 22 -7.27 -7.82 9.92
N PHE A 23 -8.30 -7.15 10.43
CA PHE A 23 -8.58 -7.03 11.86
C PHE A 23 -9.82 -7.81 12.32
N SER A 24 -10.36 -8.68 11.47
CA SER A 24 -11.55 -9.50 11.76
C SER A 24 -11.19 -10.99 11.69
N PRO A 25 -11.19 -11.73 12.83
CA PRO A 25 -10.82 -13.15 12.85
C PRO A 25 -11.69 -14.06 11.96
N GLU A 26 -12.92 -13.66 11.68
CA GLU A 26 -13.90 -14.41 10.90
C GLU A 26 -13.82 -14.13 9.39
N ALA A 27 -13.00 -13.15 8.98
CA ALA A 27 -12.89 -12.77 7.58
C ALA A 27 -12.04 -13.75 6.78
N ASP A 28 -12.50 -14.08 5.56
CA ASP A 28 -11.66 -14.73 4.56
C ASP A 28 -10.74 -13.67 3.94
N ILE A 29 -9.61 -13.42 4.60
CA ILE A 29 -8.69 -12.36 4.21
C ILE A 29 -8.05 -12.60 2.83
N GLY A 30 -7.88 -13.87 2.45
CA GLY A 30 -7.37 -14.24 1.13
C GLY A 30 -8.35 -13.84 0.03
N LEU A 31 -9.63 -14.17 0.21
CA LEU A 31 -10.68 -13.76 -0.73
C LEU A 31 -10.81 -12.23 -0.81
N LEU A 32 -10.72 -11.52 0.31
CA LEU A 32 -10.80 -10.06 0.32
C LEU A 32 -9.60 -9.42 -0.39
N LEU A 33 -8.39 -9.95 -0.22
CA LEU A 33 -7.21 -9.49 -0.96
C LEU A 33 -7.39 -9.71 -2.46
N VAL A 34 -7.83 -10.90 -2.88
CA VAL A 34 -8.05 -11.21 -4.31
C VAL A 34 -9.05 -10.22 -4.92
N LYS A 35 -10.17 -9.94 -4.24
CA LYS A 35 -11.15 -8.95 -4.71
C LYS A 35 -10.56 -7.55 -4.83
N ALA A 36 -9.75 -7.12 -3.86
CA ALA A 36 -9.10 -5.82 -3.91
C ALA A 36 -8.10 -5.72 -5.08
N MET A 37 -7.39 -6.81 -5.39
CA MET A 37 -6.48 -6.88 -6.53
C MET A 37 -7.24 -6.88 -7.86
N GLU A 38 -8.31 -7.66 -7.99
CA GLU A 38 -9.16 -7.69 -9.20
C GLU A 38 -9.80 -6.33 -9.48
N ALA A 39 -10.20 -5.58 -8.45
CA ALA A 39 -10.76 -4.24 -8.63
C ALA A 39 -9.76 -3.21 -9.18
N THR A 40 -8.45 -3.51 -9.16
CA THR A 40 -7.42 -2.68 -9.79
C THR A 40 -7.18 -2.98 -11.28
N ASP A 41 -7.99 -3.85 -11.90
CA ASP A 41 -7.92 -4.11 -13.34
C ASP A 41 -8.23 -2.83 -14.14
N PRO A 42 -7.32 -2.39 -15.04
CA PRO A 42 -7.54 -1.21 -15.88
C PRO A 42 -8.81 -1.25 -16.74
N GLU A 43 -9.30 -2.43 -17.13
CA GLU A 43 -10.47 -2.56 -18.03
C GLU A 43 -11.77 -2.00 -17.39
N GLY A 44 -11.87 -1.99 -16.06
CA GLY A 44 -13.01 -1.46 -15.31
C GLY A 44 -12.81 -0.06 -14.71
N MET A 45 -11.61 0.52 -14.87
CA MET A 45 -11.18 1.67 -14.08
C MET A 45 -11.56 3.00 -14.73
N HIS A 46 -11.93 3.99 -13.90
CA HIS A 46 -12.13 5.34 -14.39
C HIS A 46 -10.80 5.92 -14.92
N PRO A 47 -10.72 6.42 -16.17
CA PRO A 47 -9.45 6.83 -16.77
C PRO A 47 -8.67 7.88 -15.96
N GLU A 48 -9.37 8.78 -15.29
CA GLU A 48 -8.74 9.83 -14.47
C GLU A 48 -8.10 9.31 -13.17
N ARG A 49 -8.44 8.08 -12.76
CA ARG A 49 -7.89 7.41 -11.57
C ARG A 49 -6.86 6.34 -11.91
N ALA A 50 -6.76 5.95 -13.19
CA ALA A 50 -5.90 4.87 -13.65
C ALA A 50 -4.47 5.00 -13.14
N ASP A 51 -3.83 6.13 -13.46
CA ASP A 51 -2.43 6.34 -13.08
C ASP A 51 -2.26 6.39 -11.55
N TYR A 52 -3.21 6.98 -10.82
CA TYR A 52 -3.17 7.02 -9.35
C TYR A 52 -3.21 5.61 -8.76
N ILE A 53 -4.19 4.79 -9.14
CA ILE A 53 -4.38 3.43 -8.62
C ILE A 53 -3.20 2.54 -9.00
N LEU A 54 -2.72 2.63 -10.24
CA LEU A 54 -1.57 1.86 -10.72
C LEU A 54 -0.27 2.21 -9.98
N ASN A 55 -0.09 3.47 -9.57
CA ASN A 55 1.13 3.89 -8.87
C ASN A 55 1.07 3.82 -7.34
N THR A 56 -0.12 3.69 -6.76
CA THR A 56 -0.29 3.67 -5.29
C THR A 56 -0.87 2.36 -4.81
N ARG A 57 -2.08 2.02 -5.24
CA ARG A 57 -2.85 0.87 -4.75
C ARG A 57 -2.27 -0.46 -5.20
N VAL A 58 -1.87 -0.59 -6.47
CA VAL A 58 -1.34 -1.86 -7.01
C VAL A 58 -0.05 -2.29 -6.30
N PRO A 59 0.99 -1.42 -6.16
CA PRO A 59 2.20 -1.80 -5.43
C PRO A 59 1.95 -2.11 -3.96
N LEU A 60 1.03 -1.37 -3.31
CA LEU A 60 0.62 -1.65 -1.92
C LEU A 60 -0.02 -3.04 -1.77
N LEU A 61 -0.95 -3.41 -2.66
CA LEU A 61 -1.60 -4.71 -2.61
C LEU A 61 -0.61 -5.87 -2.84
N ALA A 62 0.43 -5.66 -3.65
CA ALA A 62 1.52 -6.62 -3.82
C ALA A 62 2.29 -6.86 -2.50
N LEU A 63 2.54 -5.82 -1.71
CA LEU A 63 3.15 -5.97 -0.38
C LEU A 63 2.25 -6.75 0.59
N TYR A 64 0.95 -6.44 0.61
CA TYR A 64 0.00 -7.20 1.43
C TYR A 64 -0.09 -8.67 1.01
N ARG A 65 -0.01 -8.97 -0.29
CA ARG A 65 0.09 -10.34 -0.80
C ARG A 65 1.31 -11.05 -0.23
N CYS A 66 2.51 -10.46 -0.36
CA CYS A 66 3.74 -11.04 0.17
C CYS A 66 3.66 -11.23 1.70
N PHE A 67 3.11 -10.26 2.42
CA PHE A 67 2.90 -10.33 3.86
C PHE A 67 1.99 -11.51 4.24
N LEU A 68 0.83 -11.66 3.59
CA LEU A 68 -0.10 -12.76 3.89
C LEU A 68 0.45 -14.13 3.47
N SER A 69 1.28 -14.19 2.44
CA SER A 69 1.95 -15.40 1.95
C SER A 69 3.24 -15.76 2.71
N ASP A 70 3.68 -14.94 3.67
CA ASP A 70 4.94 -15.12 4.41
C ASP A 70 6.21 -15.08 3.54
N GLU A 71 6.18 -14.31 2.45
CA GLU A 71 7.26 -14.19 1.46
C GLU A 71 8.11 -12.93 1.73
N GLN A 72 8.99 -12.98 2.73
CA GLN A 72 9.78 -11.81 3.16
C GLN A 72 10.75 -11.28 2.10
N GLU A 73 11.38 -12.16 1.32
CA GLU A 73 12.33 -11.76 0.28
C GLU A 73 11.61 -10.98 -0.84
N GLU A 74 10.51 -11.52 -1.35
CA GLU A 74 9.70 -10.84 -2.37
C GLU A 74 9.05 -9.55 -1.81
N PHE A 75 8.67 -9.54 -0.53
CA PHE A 75 8.18 -8.33 0.12
C PHE A 75 9.20 -7.18 0.03
N ALA A 76 10.50 -7.46 0.23
CA ALA A 76 11.54 -6.43 0.13
C ALA A 76 11.67 -5.92 -1.32
N GLU A 77 11.62 -6.81 -2.31
CA GLU A 77 11.63 -6.42 -3.73
C GLU A 77 10.42 -5.55 -4.09
N LYS A 78 9.22 -5.94 -3.63
CA LYS A 78 7.99 -5.17 -3.86
C LYS A 78 7.97 -3.84 -3.11
N LEU A 79 8.67 -3.72 -2.00
CA LEU A 79 8.81 -2.45 -1.29
C LEU A 79 9.61 -1.45 -2.13
N ASP A 80 10.71 -1.89 -2.73
CA ASP A 80 11.53 -1.04 -3.60
C ASP A 80 10.74 -0.59 -4.85
N GLU A 81 9.94 -1.49 -5.44
CA GLU A 81 9.04 -1.15 -6.54
C GLU A 81 7.98 -0.12 -6.11
N ALA A 82 7.34 -0.34 -4.96
CA ALA A 82 6.30 0.54 -4.44
C ALA A 82 6.82 1.95 -4.09
N LEU A 83 8.03 2.05 -3.55
CA LEU A 83 8.65 3.34 -3.22
C LEU A 83 8.97 4.15 -4.48
N LYS A 84 9.48 3.50 -5.53
CA LYS A 84 9.71 4.16 -6.83
C LYS A 84 8.40 4.65 -7.42
N SER A 85 7.35 3.82 -7.38
CA SER A 85 6.03 4.22 -7.90
C SER A 85 5.42 5.39 -7.13
N HIS A 86 5.58 5.41 -5.79
CA HIS A 86 5.17 6.53 -4.94
C HIS A 86 5.93 7.81 -5.31
N GLU A 87 7.25 7.74 -5.46
CA GLU A 87 8.09 8.87 -5.90
C GLU A 87 7.68 9.38 -7.29
N ASP A 88 7.51 8.49 -8.27
CA ASP A 88 7.15 8.85 -9.65
C ASP A 88 5.79 9.57 -9.72
N TRP A 89 4.83 9.17 -8.89
CA TRP A 89 3.51 9.81 -8.82
C TRP A 89 3.56 11.18 -8.12
N TRP A 90 4.12 11.22 -6.91
CA TRP A 90 4.05 12.40 -6.03
C TRP A 90 5.12 13.46 -6.32
N SER A 91 6.23 13.12 -6.98
CA SER A 91 7.28 14.10 -7.31
C SER A 91 6.85 15.20 -8.27
N ASN A 92 5.71 15.02 -8.96
CA ASN A 92 5.13 16.03 -9.85
C ASN A 92 4.65 17.28 -9.08
N ASP A 93 4.29 17.14 -7.81
CA ASP A 93 3.93 18.25 -6.92
C ASP A 93 4.51 18.03 -5.53
N ALA A 94 5.76 18.47 -5.32
CA ALA A 94 6.43 18.37 -4.02
C ALA A 94 5.72 19.15 -2.89
N SER A 95 4.77 20.04 -3.21
CA SER A 95 3.99 20.76 -2.21
C SER A 95 2.77 19.98 -1.72
N ASP A 96 2.43 18.86 -2.36
CA ASP A 96 1.33 18.01 -1.95
C ASP A 96 1.71 17.19 -0.70
N PRO A 97 1.06 17.45 0.46
CA PRO A 97 1.38 16.76 1.70
C PRO A 97 1.05 15.26 1.68
N GLU A 98 0.18 14.79 0.79
CA GLU A 98 -0.14 13.36 0.67
C GLU A 98 1.06 12.54 0.17
N GLY A 99 1.98 13.17 -0.57
CA GLY A 99 3.18 12.54 -1.08
C GLY A 99 4.35 12.47 -0.10
N TRP A 100 4.35 13.27 0.98
CA TRP A 100 5.51 13.41 1.86
C TRP A 100 5.85 12.14 2.64
N ILE A 101 4.83 11.40 3.08
CA ILE A 101 4.99 10.15 3.81
C ILE A 101 4.02 9.15 3.22
N SER A 102 4.52 7.99 2.81
CA SER A 102 3.65 6.92 2.33
C SER A 102 3.05 6.16 3.51
N LEU A 103 1.99 6.72 4.12
CA LEU A 103 1.36 6.15 5.31
C LEU A 103 0.87 4.71 5.10
N GLU A 104 0.43 4.38 3.89
CA GLU A 104 -0.02 3.02 3.56
C GLU A 104 1.16 2.02 3.53
N LEU A 105 2.31 2.41 2.96
CA LEU A 105 3.52 1.58 2.97
C LEU A 105 4.08 1.44 4.40
N VAL A 106 4.06 2.52 5.19
CA VAL A 106 4.39 2.47 6.62
C VAL A 106 3.50 1.47 7.36
N ALA A 107 2.19 1.45 7.08
CA ALA A 107 1.24 0.57 7.75
C ALA A 107 1.55 -0.91 7.50
N VAL A 108 1.79 -1.33 6.26
CA VAL A 108 2.12 -2.74 5.96
C VAL A 108 3.49 -3.15 6.53
N LEU A 109 4.48 -2.24 6.52
CA LEU A 109 5.77 -2.46 7.19
C LEU A 109 5.62 -2.61 8.70
N ALA A 110 4.80 -1.77 9.34
CA ALA A 110 4.53 -1.85 10.77
C ALA A 110 3.87 -3.19 11.12
N LEU A 111 2.91 -3.66 10.30
CA LEU A 111 2.31 -4.99 10.46
C LEU A 111 3.34 -6.11 10.31
N ALA A 112 4.22 -6.05 9.31
CA ALA A 112 5.30 -7.02 9.11
C ALA A 112 6.26 -7.05 10.33
N TYR A 113 6.65 -5.88 10.84
CA TYR A 113 7.49 -5.76 12.02
C TYR A 113 6.81 -6.31 13.29
N MET A 114 5.57 -5.88 13.58
CA MET A 114 4.87 -6.25 14.81
C MET A 114 4.43 -7.72 14.83
N ASN A 115 3.93 -8.24 13.71
CA ASN A 115 3.27 -9.55 13.68
C ASN A 115 4.22 -10.68 13.28
N LYS A 116 5.26 -10.37 12.49
CA LYS A 116 6.21 -11.37 11.98
C LYS A 116 7.65 -11.15 12.43
N GLY A 117 7.95 -10.00 13.06
CA GLY A 117 9.32 -9.66 13.44
C GLY A 117 10.23 -9.34 12.24
N TRP A 118 9.65 -9.08 11.07
CA TRP A 118 10.43 -8.78 9.88
C TRP A 118 11.18 -7.46 10.04
N THR A 119 12.44 -7.46 9.64
CA THR A 119 13.29 -6.27 9.58
C THR A 119 13.74 -6.08 8.15
N VAL A 120 12.97 -5.28 7.40
CA VAL A 120 13.29 -4.93 6.02
C VAL A 120 14.12 -3.65 6.06
N PRO A 121 15.40 -3.67 5.67
CA PRO A 121 16.21 -2.48 5.63
C PRO A 121 15.69 -1.56 4.51
N VAL A 122 15.14 -0.42 4.89
CA VAL A 122 14.66 0.61 3.95
C VAL A 122 15.24 1.96 4.37
N GLU A 123 15.91 2.62 3.44
CA GLU A 123 16.36 4.00 3.61
C GLU A 123 15.55 4.86 2.63
N SER A 124 14.47 5.46 3.14
CA SER A 124 13.59 6.30 2.33
C SER A 124 13.00 7.43 3.18
N ASP A 125 13.02 8.65 2.63
CA ASP A 125 12.39 9.82 3.26
C ASP A 125 10.87 9.64 3.41
N TYR A 126 10.25 8.80 2.57
CA TYR A 126 8.83 8.48 2.61
C TYR A 126 8.47 7.50 3.75
N ILE A 127 9.45 6.80 4.32
CA ILE A 127 9.27 5.77 5.37
C ILE A 127 10.12 6.10 6.60
N PRO A 128 9.67 7.01 7.47
CA PRO A 128 10.36 7.26 8.74
C PRO A 128 10.33 6.01 9.63
N GLN A 129 11.50 5.42 9.90
CA GLN A 129 11.60 4.12 10.60
C GLN A 129 10.97 4.08 12.00
N TRP A 130 10.88 5.23 12.67
CA TRP A 130 10.23 5.36 13.97
C TRP A 130 8.70 5.16 13.89
N LEU A 131 8.07 5.43 12.75
CA LEU A 131 6.65 5.12 12.52
C LEU A 131 6.42 3.62 12.31
N VAL A 132 7.36 2.93 11.66
CA VAL A 132 7.29 1.47 11.45
C VAL A 132 7.49 0.72 12.76
N THR A 133 8.49 1.12 13.54
CA THR A 133 8.92 0.37 14.72
C THR A 133 8.25 0.80 16.03
N GLY A 134 7.61 1.98 16.05
CA GLY A 134 7.08 2.62 17.26
C GLY A 134 8.16 3.05 18.25
N LYS A 135 9.44 2.97 17.88
CA LYS A 135 10.59 3.34 18.72
C LYS A 135 11.04 4.74 18.33
N TYR A 136 10.86 5.68 19.25
CA TYR A 136 11.52 6.97 19.21
C TYR A 136 12.85 6.89 19.97
N LEU A 137 13.81 7.72 19.58
CA LEU A 137 15.09 7.91 20.30
C LEU A 137 14.83 8.27 21.77
#